data_AF-A0A452T2Y8-F1
#
_entry.id   AF-A0A452T2Y8-F1
#
_cell.length_a   1.000
_cell.length_b   1.000
_cell.length_c   1.000
_cell.angle_alpha   90.00
_cell.angle_beta   90.00
_cell.angle_gamma   90.00
#
_symmetry.space_group_name_H-M   'P 1'
#
loop_
_entity.id
_entity.type
_entity.pdbx_description
1 polymer ?
#
loop_
_entity_poly.entity_id
_entity_poly.type
_entity_poly.pdbx_seq_one_letter_code
_entity_poly.pdbx_strand_id
1 'polypeptide(L)'
;MLWLQQEQKRKESIAEKKPKKGLVFEISSDDGFQICAESIEDAWKSLTDKVQEARSNARLKQLSFAGVNGLRMLGILHDAVVFLIEQLSGAKHCRNYKFRFHKPEEANEPPLNPHGSARAEVHLRKSAFDMFNFLASKHRQPPEYNPNDEEEEEVQLKSARRATSMDLPMPMRFRHLKKTSKEAVGVYRSPIHGRGLFCKRNIDAGEMVIEYAGNVIRSIQTDKREKYYDSKGIGCYMFRIDDSEVVDATMHGNAARFINHSCEPNCYSRVINIDGQKHIVIFAMRKIYRGEELTYDYKFPIEDASNKLPCNCGAKKCRKFLN
;
A
#
# COMPACT_ATOMS: atom_id res chain seq x y z
N MET A 1 -45.62 37.15 -32.32
CA MET A 1 -45.63 38.49 -31.69
C MET A 1 -45.91 38.42 -30.18
N LEU A 2 -46.96 37.72 -29.72
CA LEU A 2 -47.25 37.55 -28.28
C LEU A 2 -46.22 36.70 -27.49
N TRP A 3 -45.69 35.65 -28.10
CA TRP A 3 -44.67 34.78 -27.49
C TRP A 3 -43.35 35.52 -27.19
N LEU A 4 -42.86 36.30 -28.16
CA LEU A 4 -41.66 37.13 -28.01
C LEU A 4 -41.85 38.23 -26.94
N GLN A 5 -43.04 38.83 -26.83
CA GLN A 5 -43.34 39.80 -25.76
C GLN A 5 -43.41 39.14 -24.37
N GLN A 6 -43.88 37.89 -24.27
CA GLN A 6 -43.85 37.10 -23.03
C GLN A 6 -42.42 36.74 -22.63
N GLU A 7 -41.57 36.37 -23.59
CA GLU A 7 -40.15 36.06 -23.38
C GLU A 7 -39.32 37.31 -23.02
N GLN A 8 -39.67 38.47 -23.58
CA GLN A 8 -39.04 39.76 -23.26
C GLN A 8 -39.42 40.23 -21.85
N LYS A 9 -40.70 40.14 -21.47
CA LYS A 9 -41.14 40.38 -20.07
C LYS A 9 -40.51 39.40 -19.08
N ARG A 10 -40.31 38.14 -19.47
CA ARG A 10 -39.61 37.10 -18.68
C ARG A 10 -38.14 37.45 -18.47
N LYS A 11 -37.47 38.01 -19.48
CA LYS A 11 -36.07 38.50 -19.38
C LYS A 11 -35.94 39.82 -18.60
N GLU A 12 -36.92 40.71 -18.70
CA GLU A 12 -36.92 42.01 -17.99
C GLU A 12 -37.16 41.84 -16.48
N SER A 13 -37.98 40.88 -16.05
CA SER A 13 -38.16 40.59 -14.61
C SER A 13 -36.93 39.95 -13.95
N ILE A 14 -36.03 39.36 -14.74
CA ILE A 14 -34.77 38.74 -14.28
C ILE A 14 -33.68 39.83 -14.06
N ALA A 15 -33.81 41.00 -14.70
CA ALA A 15 -32.79 42.04 -14.66
C ALA A 15 -32.74 42.87 -13.35
N GLU A 16 -33.79 42.86 -12.53
CA GLU A 16 -33.89 43.73 -11.35
C GLU A 16 -33.32 43.16 -10.04
N LYS A 17 -32.85 41.91 -10.01
CA LYS A 17 -32.19 41.34 -8.81
C LYS A 17 -30.91 40.63 -9.18
N LYS A 18 -29.82 41.38 -9.38
CA LYS A 18 -28.48 40.80 -9.40
C LYS A 18 -28.21 40.12 -8.04
N PRO A 19 -27.93 38.81 -8.02
CA PRO A 19 -27.70 38.10 -6.76
C PRO A 19 -26.42 38.58 -6.08
N LYS A 20 -26.48 38.73 -4.76
CA LYS A 20 -25.29 39.00 -3.93
C LYS A 20 -24.44 37.73 -3.85
N LYS A 21 -23.52 37.52 -4.81
CA LYS A 21 -22.52 36.44 -4.86
C LYS A 21 -22.99 35.09 -4.26
N GLY A 22 -23.60 34.23 -5.07
CA GLY A 22 -24.04 32.90 -4.63
C GLY A 22 -24.76 32.13 -5.73
N LEU A 23 -25.21 30.92 -5.38
CA LEU A 23 -26.14 30.14 -6.22
C LEU A 23 -27.54 30.75 -6.14
N VAL A 24 -28.27 30.74 -7.25
CA VAL A 24 -29.69 31.12 -7.29
C VAL A 24 -30.50 29.91 -7.73
N PHE A 25 -31.55 29.62 -6.98
CA PHE A 25 -32.47 28.52 -7.26
C PHE A 25 -33.73 29.08 -7.90
N GLU A 26 -34.05 28.57 -9.08
CA GLU A 26 -35.24 28.92 -9.84
C GLU A 26 -36.19 27.72 -9.91
N ILE A 27 -37.43 27.92 -9.47
CA ILE A 27 -38.51 26.96 -9.65
C ILE A 27 -39.49 27.58 -10.64
N SER A 28 -39.71 26.91 -11.77
CA SER A 28 -40.69 27.32 -12.77
C SER A 28 -41.62 26.17 -13.12
N SER A 29 -42.83 26.52 -13.53
CA SER A 29 -43.84 25.58 -14.03
C SER A 29 -44.40 26.08 -15.35
N ASP A 30 -44.86 25.15 -16.18
CA ASP A 30 -45.33 25.40 -17.54
C ASP A 30 -46.60 26.28 -17.59
N ASP A 31 -47.31 26.39 -16.47
CA ASP A 31 -48.46 27.28 -16.25
C ASP A 31 -48.08 28.75 -16.00
N GLY A 32 -46.79 29.09 -16.05
CA GLY A 32 -46.28 30.45 -15.91
C GLY A 32 -45.90 30.84 -14.49
N PHE A 33 -45.92 29.90 -13.54
CA PHE A 33 -45.42 30.13 -12.19
C PHE A 33 -43.88 30.19 -12.17
N GLN A 34 -43.31 31.16 -11.45
CA GLN A 34 -41.86 31.33 -11.31
C GLN A 34 -41.50 31.86 -9.91
N ILE A 35 -40.48 31.26 -9.29
CA ILE A 35 -39.86 31.70 -8.03
C ILE A 35 -38.35 31.68 -8.21
N CYS A 36 -37.67 32.74 -7.74
CA CYS A 36 -36.23 32.79 -7.61
C CYS A 36 -35.87 33.03 -6.13
N ALA A 37 -34.96 32.23 -5.58
CA ALA A 37 -34.45 32.39 -4.22
C ALA A 37 -32.94 32.12 -4.13
N GLU A 38 -32.29 32.69 -3.11
CA GLU A 38 -30.86 32.50 -2.84
C GLU A 38 -30.57 31.21 -2.03
N SER A 39 -31.61 30.57 -1.48
CA SER A 39 -31.55 29.29 -0.78
C SER A 39 -32.58 28.32 -1.36
N ILE A 40 -32.19 27.04 -1.47
CA ILE A 40 -33.08 25.97 -1.92
C ILE A 40 -34.24 25.76 -0.94
N GLU A 41 -34.03 25.98 0.36
CA GLU A 41 -35.08 25.88 1.37
C GLU A 41 -36.12 26.98 1.19
N ASP A 42 -35.67 28.21 0.95
CA ASP A 42 -36.55 29.36 0.70
C ASP A 42 -37.34 29.22 -0.60
N ALA A 43 -36.72 28.66 -1.65
CA ALA A 43 -37.38 28.39 -2.92
C ALA A 43 -38.58 27.44 -2.73
N TRP A 44 -38.36 26.31 -2.06
CA TRP A 44 -39.39 25.31 -1.82
C TRP A 44 -40.44 25.77 -0.82
N LYS A 45 -40.05 26.53 0.21
CA LYS A 45 -41.00 27.13 1.16
C LYS A 45 -41.93 28.12 0.46
N SER A 46 -41.38 29.01 -0.36
CA SER A 46 -42.17 29.98 -1.14
C SER A 46 -43.13 29.29 -2.10
N LEU A 47 -42.73 28.16 -2.71
CA LEU A 47 -43.64 27.33 -3.50
C LEU A 47 -44.77 26.75 -2.64
N THR A 48 -44.44 26.12 -1.51
CA THR A 48 -45.46 25.47 -0.66
C THR A 48 -46.44 26.48 -0.08
N ASP A 49 -45.97 27.68 0.29
CA ASP A 49 -46.80 28.77 0.80
C ASP A 49 -47.79 29.26 -0.27
N LYS A 50 -47.33 29.48 -1.51
CA LYS A 50 -48.19 29.90 -2.63
C LYS A 50 -49.20 28.81 -3.01
N VAL A 51 -48.82 27.53 -2.99
CA VAL A 51 -49.76 26.43 -3.21
C VAL A 51 -50.82 26.41 -2.12
N GLN A 52 -50.43 26.63 -0.86
CA GLN A 52 -51.37 26.65 0.26
C GLN A 52 -52.32 27.85 0.21
N GLU A 53 -51.84 29.01 -0.22
CA GLU A 53 -52.64 30.22 -0.49
C GLU A 53 -53.66 29.98 -1.62
N ALA A 54 -53.21 29.45 -2.76
CA ALA A 54 -54.10 29.14 -3.89
C ALA A 54 -55.20 28.14 -3.50
N ARG A 55 -54.87 27.12 -2.69
CA ARG A 55 -55.84 26.15 -2.17
C ARG A 55 -56.85 26.80 -1.22
N SER A 56 -56.40 27.73 -0.37
CA SER A 56 -57.27 28.49 0.52
C SER A 56 -58.27 29.34 -0.28
N ASN A 57 -57.78 30.05 -1.30
CA ASN A 57 -58.60 30.86 -2.19
C ASN A 57 -59.63 30.02 -2.96
N ALA A 58 -59.27 28.79 -3.34
CA ALA A 58 -60.18 27.83 -3.97
C ALA A 58 -61.08 27.04 -2.99
N ARG A 59 -61.04 27.35 -1.68
CA ARG A 59 -61.76 26.65 -0.59
C ARG A 59 -61.50 25.14 -0.53
N LEU A 60 -60.29 24.71 -0.90
CA LEU A 60 -59.85 23.33 -0.83
C LEU A 60 -59.21 23.02 0.52
N LYS A 61 -59.24 21.73 0.92
CA LYS A 61 -58.58 21.26 2.15
C LYS A 61 -57.07 21.57 2.14
N GLN A 62 -56.52 22.02 3.26
CA GLN A 62 -55.07 22.23 3.38
C GLN A 62 -54.29 20.93 3.16
N LEU A 63 -53.10 21.04 2.56
CA LEU A 63 -52.18 19.92 2.39
C LEU A 63 -51.06 20.04 3.41
N SER A 64 -50.60 18.91 3.92
CA SER A 64 -49.39 18.89 4.73
C SER A 64 -48.19 18.77 3.82
N PHE A 65 -47.27 19.74 3.94
CA PHE A 65 -45.95 19.70 3.31
C PHE A 65 -44.87 19.24 4.31
N ALA A 66 -45.27 18.58 5.40
CA ALA A 66 -44.33 18.04 6.38
C ALA A 66 -43.38 17.04 5.71
N GLY A 67 -42.09 17.36 5.67
CA GLY A 67 -41.04 16.54 5.05
C GLY A 67 -40.63 16.95 3.63
N VAL A 68 -41.24 18.00 3.06
CA VAL A 68 -40.72 18.71 1.88
C VAL A 68 -39.56 19.58 2.36
N ASN A 69 -38.34 19.18 2.03
CA ASN A 69 -37.14 19.98 2.28
C ASN A 69 -36.31 20.07 1.00
N GLY A 70 -35.54 21.14 0.84
CA GLY A 70 -34.82 21.41 -0.41
C GLY A 70 -33.87 20.28 -0.81
N LEU A 71 -33.17 19.68 0.14
CA LEU A 71 -32.21 18.60 -0.11
C LEU A 71 -32.87 17.29 -0.57
N ARG A 72 -34.06 16.97 -0.03
CA ARG A 72 -34.87 15.81 -0.39
C ARG A 72 -35.48 15.98 -1.77
N MET A 73 -35.95 17.19 -2.09
CA MET A 73 -36.46 17.49 -3.43
C MET A 73 -35.35 17.46 -4.49
N LEU A 74 -34.09 17.70 -4.10
CA LEU A 74 -32.93 17.56 -4.97
C LEU A 74 -32.40 16.11 -5.07
N GLY A 75 -32.95 15.19 -4.28
CA GLY A 75 -32.56 13.77 -4.29
C GLY A 75 -31.21 13.46 -3.64
N ILE A 76 -30.52 14.44 -3.05
CA ILE A 76 -29.18 14.29 -2.45
C ILE A 76 -29.21 13.48 -1.15
N LEU A 77 -30.40 13.11 -0.66
CA LEU A 77 -30.53 12.16 0.43
C LEU A 77 -30.31 10.69 0.01
N HIS A 78 -30.36 10.39 -1.29
CA HIS A 78 -30.18 9.03 -1.78
C HIS A 78 -28.70 8.69 -1.89
N ASP A 79 -28.27 7.59 -1.26
CA ASP A 79 -26.86 7.18 -1.23
C ASP A 79 -26.26 7.04 -2.62
N ALA A 80 -27.02 6.53 -3.60
CA ALA A 80 -26.54 6.44 -4.99
C ALA A 80 -26.27 7.81 -5.63
N VAL A 81 -27.04 8.84 -5.29
CA VAL A 81 -26.82 10.21 -5.80
C VAL A 81 -25.58 10.81 -5.13
N VAL A 82 -25.44 10.62 -3.82
CA VAL A 82 -24.23 11.04 -3.08
C VAL A 82 -22.98 10.35 -3.64
N PHE A 83 -23.06 9.04 -3.88
CA PHE A 83 -21.99 8.26 -4.50
C PHE A 83 -21.56 8.86 -5.84
N LEU A 84 -22.50 9.17 -6.73
CA LEU A 84 -22.20 9.76 -8.04
C LEU A 84 -21.62 11.19 -7.92
N ILE A 85 -22.14 12.01 -7.01
CA ILE A 85 -21.64 13.38 -6.78
C ILE A 85 -20.20 13.35 -6.27
N GLU A 86 -19.86 12.42 -5.38
CA GLU A 86 -18.51 12.26 -4.85
C GLU A 86 -17.48 11.89 -5.94
N GLN A 87 -17.92 11.33 -7.08
CA GLN A 87 -17.05 11.01 -8.22
C GLN A 87 -16.79 12.20 -9.17
N LEU A 88 -17.47 13.34 -9.00
CA LEU A 88 -17.35 14.46 -9.92
C LEU A 88 -15.96 15.12 -9.85
N SER A 89 -15.44 15.54 -11.01
CA SER A 89 -14.17 16.27 -11.11
C SER A 89 -14.27 17.61 -10.39
N GLY A 90 -13.64 17.66 -9.21
CA GLY A 90 -13.64 18.86 -8.36
C GLY A 90 -14.36 18.71 -7.03
N ALA A 91 -15.09 17.60 -6.79
CA ALA A 91 -15.68 17.28 -5.48
C ALA A 91 -14.61 17.33 -4.37
N LYS A 92 -13.37 16.91 -4.68
CA LYS A 92 -12.21 16.97 -3.77
C LYS A 92 -11.92 18.36 -3.18
N HIS A 93 -12.36 19.44 -3.82
CA HIS A 93 -12.15 20.80 -3.32
C HIS A 93 -13.21 21.23 -2.29
N CYS A 94 -14.23 20.41 -2.02
CA CYS A 94 -15.26 20.66 -1.03
C CYS A 94 -14.71 20.51 0.39
N ARG A 95 -14.13 21.59 0.94
CA ARG A 95 -13.48 21.61 2.26
C ARG A 95 -14.42 21.33 3.45
N ASN A 96 -15.72 21.60 3.27
CA ASN A 96 -16.71 21.51 4.35
C ASN A 96 -17.56 20.22 4.27
N TYR A 97 -17.25 19.31 3.35
CA TYR A 97 -17.98 18.05 3.17
C TYR A 97 -17.08 16.86 3.51
N LYS A 98 -17.61 15.92 4.31
CA LYS A 98 -16.93 14.68 4.64
C LYS A 98 -17.43 13.56 3.72
N PHE A 99 -16.54 13.12 2.83
CA PHE A 99 -16.81 12.02 1.90
C PHE A 99 -17.21 10.74 2.62
N ARG A 100 -18.27 10.10 2.13
CA ARG A 100 -18.85 8.88 2.70
C ARG A 100 -18.43 7.62 1.94
N PHE A 101 -18.37 7.70 0.62
CA PHE A 101 -18.12 6.55 -0.25
C PHE A 101 -16.76 6.60 -0.93
N HIS A 102 -16.27 7.78 -1.29
CA HIS A 102 -14.99 7.94 -1.99
C HIS A 102 -14.03 8.82 -1.21
N LYS A 103 -13.00 8.25 -0.57
CA LYS A 103 -11.93 9.07 0.01
C LYS A 103 -11.06 9.59 -1.14
N PRO A 104 -10.97 10.91 -1.35
CA PRO A 104 -10.05 11.44 -2.36
C PRO A 104 -8.64 11.04 -1.95
N GLU A 105 -7.95 10.27 -2.80
CA GLU A 105 -6.51 10.13 -2.64
C GLU A 105 -5.89 11.52 -2.81
N GLU A 106 -5.05 11.92 -1.86
CA GLU A 106 -4.19 13.09 -2.05
C GLU A 106 -3.28 12.76 -3.25
N ALA A 107 -3.71 13.18 -4.43
CA ALA A 107 -2.85 13.24 -5.58
C ALA A 107 -1.75 14.22 -5.22
N ASN A 108 -0.65 13.69 -4.68
CA ASN A 108 0.59 14.41 -4.52
C ASN A 108 0.92 15.00 -5.88
N GLU A 109 0.69 16.30 -6.05
CA GLU A 109 1.13 16.99 -7.25
C GLU A 109 2.63 16.69 -7.39
N PRO A 110 3.06 16.15 -8.54
CA PRO A 110 4.46 15.81 -8.70
C PRO A 110 5.27 17.09 -8.47
N PRO A 111 6.37 17.02 -7.71
CA PRO A 111 7.17 18.19 -7.40
C PRO A 111 7.56 18.91 -8.70
N LEU A 112 7.30 20.22 -8.74
CA LEU A 112 7.68 21.07 -9.86
C LEU A 112 9.20 21.00 -10.05
N ASN A 113 9.62 20.66 -11.27
CA ASN A 113 11.03 20.61 -11.61
C ASN A 113 11.66 22.00 -11.44
N PRO A 114 12.70 22.17 -10.60
CA PRO A 114 13.32 23.48 -10.35
C PRO A 114 13.95 24.11 -11.61
N HIS A 115 14.25 23.32 -12.63
CA HIS A 115 14.82 23.76 -13.92
C HIS A 115 13.76 23.86 -15.04
N GLY A 116 12.47 23.72 -14.72
CA GLY A 116 11.36 23.86 -15.67
C GLY A 116 11.25 22.75 -16.74
N SER A 117 12.25 21.88 -16.87
CA SER A 117 12.26 20.75 -17.80
C SER A 117 13.08 19.58 -17.26
N ALA A 118 12.52 18.38 -17.31
CA ALA A 118 13.22 17.14 -16.96
C ALA A 118 14.50 16.89 -17.78
N ARG A 119 14.61 17.51 -18.96
CA ARG A 119 15.82 17.41 -19.81
C ARG A 119 16.96 18.32 -19.37
N ALA A 120 16.69 19.34 -18.55
CA ALA A 120 17.68 20.30 -18.10
C ALA A 120 18.31 19.93 -16.75
N GLU A 121 17.86 18.85 -16.11
CA GLU A 121 18.44 18.39 -14.86
C GLU A 121 19.82 17.74 -15.08
N VAL A 122 20.82 18.23 -14.35
CA VAL A 122 22.13 17.59 -14.27
C VAL A 122 21.97 16.29 -13.50
N HIS A 123 22.08 15.15 -14.20
CA HIS A 123 22.06 13.84 -13.55
C HIS A 123 23.39 13.57 -12.84
N LEU A 124 23.48 13.94 -11.57
CA LEU A 124 24.57 13.50 -10.69
C LEU A 124 24.36 12.02 -10.39
N ARG A 125 25.07 11.16 -11.13
CA ARG A 125 25.05 9.71 -10.91
C ARG A 125 25.68 9.41 -9.54
N LYS A 126 24.86 9.35 -8.49
CA LYS A 126 25.30 8.98 -7.13
C LYS A 126 25.49 7.47 -6.94
N SER A 127 25.43 6.65 -7.99
CA SER A 127 25.41 5.20 -7.80
C SER A 127 26.81 4.65 -7.52
N ALA A 128 27.02 4.17 -6.31
CA ALA A 128 27.89 3.02 -6.07
C ALA A 128 27.44 1.87 -7.00
N PHE A 129 28.38 1.12 -7.55
CA PHE A 129 28.08 -0.04 -8.38
C PHE A 129 27.28 -1.06 -7.55
N ASP A 130 25.99 -1.24 -7.85
CA ASP A 130 25.13 -2.24 -7.21
C ASP A 130 24.54 -3.17 -8.26
N MET A 131 25.06 -4.41 -8.29
CA MET A 131 24.63 -5.49 -9.19
C MET A 131 23.14 -5.83 -9.05
N PHE A 132 22.52 -5.47 -7.92
CA PHE A 132 21.15 -5.81 -7.57
C PHE A 132 20.21 -4.60 -7.53
N ASN A 133 20.63 -3.45 -8.06
CA ASN A 133 19.86 -2.22 -7.96
C ASN A 133 18.44 -2.34 -8.55
N PHE A 134 18.25 -3.19 -9.58
CA PHE A 134 16.93 -3.46 -10.17
C PHE A 134 15.91 -4.02 -9.16
N LEU A 135 16.37 -4.72 -8.11
CA LEU A 135 15.51 -5.27 -7.06
C LEU A 135 15.02 -4.20 -6.06
N ALA A 136 15.65 -3.03 -6.04
CA ALA A 136 15.29 -1.90 -5.17
C ALA A 136 14.35 -0.88 -5.84
N SER A 137 13.79 -1.22 -7.01
CA SER A 137 12.85 -0.36 -7.75
C SER A 137 11.65 0.02 -6.89
N LYS A 138 11.30 1.31 -6.88
CA LYS A 138 10.11 1.86 -6.21
C LYS A 138 8.78 1.29 -6.75
N HIS A 139 8.79 0.70 -7.94
CA HIS A 139 7.60 0.11 -8.55
C HIS A 139 7.37 -1.33 -8.10
N ARG A 140 8.33 -1.93 -7.38
CA ARG A 140 8.22 -3.29 -6.86
C ARG A 140 7.79 -3.21 -5.39
N GLN A 141 6.48 -3.22 -5.15
CA GLN A 141 5.93 -3.19 -3.80
C GLN A 141 5.81 -4.61 -3.24
N PRO A 142 6.09 -4.82 -1.94
CA PRO A 142 5.84 -6.10 -1.29
C PRO A 142 4.34 -6.44 -1.35
N PRO A 143 3.97 -7.72 -1.31
CA PRO A 143 2.57 -8.13 -1.23
C PRO A 143 1.92 -7.53 0.02
N GLU A 144 0.71 -7.01 -0.10
CA GLU A 144 -0.05 -6.56 1.07
C GLU A 144 -0.73 -7.74 1.76
N TYR A 145 -0.90 -7.62 3.08
CA TYR A 145 -1.68 -8.54 3.87
C TYR A 145 -3.16 -8.18 3.77
N ASN A 146 -4.00 -9.11 3.34
CA ASN A 146 -5.44 -8.95 3.30
C ASN A 146 -6.11 -10.09 4.08
N PRO A 147 -6.79 -9.81 5.22
CA PRO A 147 -7.46 -10.83 6.02
C PRO A 147 -8.58 -11.55 5.27
N ASN A 148 -9.20 -10.90 4.28
CA ASN A 148 -10.33 -11.48 3.53
C ASN A 148 -9.87 -12.49 2.46
N ASP A 149 -8.59 -12.49 2.09
CA ASP A 149 -8.02 -13.44 1.12
C ASP A 149 -7.65 -14.80 1.79
N GLU A 150 -7.79 -14.91 3.11
CA GLU A 150 -7.46 -16.12 3.86
C GLU A 150 -8.30 -17.33 3.40
N GLU A 151 -9.57 -17.13 3.04
CA GLU A 151 -10.47 -18.23 2.65
C GLU A 151 -10.11 -18.85 1.29
N GLU A 152 -9.63 -18.05 0.31
CA GLU A 152 -9.26 -18.54 -1.01
C GLU A 152 -7.83 -19.14 -1.05
N GLU A 153 -6.86 -18.52 -0.38
CA GLU A 153 -5.50 -19.05 -0.29
C GLU A 153 -5.43 -20.36 0.52
N GLU A 154 -6.26 -20.51 1.56
CA GLU A 154 -6.29 -21.72 2.39
C GLU A 154 -6.77 -22.97 1.63
N VAL A 155 -7.59 -22.81 0.59
CA VAL A 155 -8.05 -23.93 -0.25
C VAL A 155 -6.95 -24.42 -1.20
N GLN A 156 -6.13 -23.53 -1.77
CA GLN A 156 -5.02 -23.89 -2.66
C GLN A 156 -3.78 -24.42 -1.91
N LEU A 157 -3.50 -23.90 -0.71
CA LEU A 157 -2.30 -24.24 0.08
C LEU A 157 -2.40 -25.57 0.86
N LYS A 158 -3.57 -26.21 0.94
CA LYS A 158 -3.76 -27.51 1.61
C LYS A 158 -2.84 -28.62 1.08
N SER A 159 -2.47 -28.56 -0.21
CA SER A 159 -1.52 -29.52 -0.81
C SER A 159 -0.06 -29.26 -0.42
N ALA A 160 0.33 -27.99 -0.19
CA ALA A 160 1.68 -27.63 0.25
C ALA A 160 1.89 -27.89 1.75
N ARG A 161 0.87 -27.63 2.60
CA ARG A 161 0.91 -27.91 4.06
C ARG A 161 1.25 -29.37 4.38
N ARG A 162 0.80 -30.34 3.55
CA ARG A 162 1.12 -31.77 3.76
C ARG A 162 2.59 -32.10 3.53
N ALA A 163 3.25 -31.42 2.58
CA ALA A 163 4.59 -31.77 2.13
C ALA A 163 5.72 -31.06 2.90
N THR A 164 5.43 -29.94 3.57
CA THR A 164 6.36 -29.31 4.55
C THR A 164 6.05 -29.65 6.00
N SER A 165 5.01 -30.48 6.24
CA SER A 165 4.60 -30.92 7.57
C SER A 165 5.78 -31.40 8.40
N MET A 166 5.77 -31.04 9.68
CA MET A 166 6.87 -31.35 10.59
C MET A 166 7.07 -32.86 10.79
N ASP A 167 6.04 -33.65 10.50
CA ASP A 167 6.03 -35.11 10.66
C ASP A 167 6.79 -35.86 9.56
N LEU A 168 7.11 -35.19 8.45
CA LEU A 168 7.89 -35.80 7.37
C LEU A 168 9.41 -35.76 7.66
N PRO A 169 10.16 -36.78 7.23
CA PRO A 169 11.62 -36.77 7.31
C PRO A 169 12.26 -35.56 6.64
N MET A 170 13.36 -35.07 7.21
CA MET A 170 14.08 -33.86 6.75
C MET A 170 14.41 -33.84 5.24
N PRO A 171 14.88 -34.92 4.60
CA PRO A 171 15.15 -34.93 3.16
C PRO A 171 13.91 -34.72 2.29
N MET A 172 12.75 -35.23 2.71
CA MET A 172 11.48 -35.02 2.00
C MET A 172 11.05 -33.56 2.06
N ARG A 173 11.12 -32.97 3.26
CA ARG A 173 10.83 -31.54 3.47
C ARG A 173 11.78 -30.66 2.66
N PHE A 174 13.07 -31.00 2.61
CA PHE A 174 14.07 -30.28 1.84
C PHE A 174 13.85 -30.35 0.32
N ARG A 175 13.46 -31.52 -0.21
CA ARG A 175 13.11 -31.66 -1.64
C ARG A 175 11.91 -30.78 -2.00
N HIS A 176 10.92 -30.70 -1.12
CA HIS A 176 9.74 -29.85 -1.33
C HIS A 176 10.09 -28.36 -1.24
N LEU A 177 10.92 -27.97 -0.28
CA LEU A 177 11.43 -26.61 -0.10
C LEU A 177 12.06 -26.04 -1.39
N LYS A 178 12.87 -26.85 -2.09
CA LYS A 178 13.48 -26.43 -3.37
C LYS A 178 12.46 -26.11 -4.46
N LYS A 179 11.26 -26.72 -4.39
CA LYS A 179 10.17 -26.47 -5.34
C LYS A 179 9.36 -25.22 -4.98
N THR A 180 9.04 -25.05 -3.69
CA THR A 180 8.11 -23.99 -3.23
C THR A 180 8.77 -22.66 -2.89
N SER A 181 10.05 -22.66 -2.49
CA SER A 181 10.73 -21.44 -2.00
C SER A 181 10.70 -20.27 -3.00
N LYS A 182 10.78 -20.53 -4.32
CA LYS A 182 10.77 -19.46 -5.34
C LYS A 182 9.44 -18.69 -5.41
N GLU A 183 8.34 -19.38 -5.12
CA GLU A 183 6.98 -18.82 -5.15
C GLU A 183 6.59 -18.27 -3.78
N ALA A 184 7.13 -18.84 -2.70
CA ALA A 184 6.80 -18.47 -1.32
C ALA A 184 7.37 -17.11 -0.87
N VAL A 185 8.48 -16.67 -1.46
CA VAL A 185 9.15 -15.42 -1.07
C VAL A 185 9.49 -14.52 -2.25
N GLY A 186 9.76 -13.24 -1.98
CA GLY A 186 10.21 -12.26 -2.96
C GLY A 186 11.10 -11.20 -2.34
N VAL A 187 11.97 -10.60 -3.16
CA VAL A 187 12.89 -9.55 -2.74
C VAL A 187 12.29 -8.19 -3.06
N TYR A 188 12.20 -7.32 -2.08
CA TYR A 188 11.65 -5.98 -2.23
C TYR A 188 12.52 -4.97 -1.47
N ARG A 189 12.23 -3.68 -1.62
CA ARG A 189 12.90 -2.65 -0.85
C ARG A 189 12.57 -2.82 0.65
N SER A 190 13.59 -2.81 1.50
CA SER A 190 13.42 -2.95 2.95
C SER A 190 13.55 -1.61 3.67
N PRO A 191 12.75 -1.36 4.72
CA PRO A 191 12.98 -0.25 5.65
C PRO A 191 14.24 -0.42 6.51
N ILE A 192 14.68 -1.66 6.78
CA ILE A 192 15.85 -1.96 7.63
C ILE A 192 17.13 -1.59 6.89
N HIS A 193 17.33 -2.20 5.72
CA HIS A 193 18.52 -1.97 4.93
C HIS A 193 18.29 -2.39 3.47
N GLY A 194 18.41 -1.44 2.54
CA GLY A 194 18.43 -1.67 1.10
C GLY A 194 17.26 -2.54 0.58
N ARG A 195 17.49 -3.85 0.54
CA ARG A 195 16.55 -4.88 0.10
C ARG A 195 16.31 -5.88 1.22
N GLY A 196 15.08 -6.36 1.32
CA GLY A 196 14.64 -7.38 2.25
C GLY A 196 13.98 -8.54 1.53
N LEU A 197 13.90 -9.69 2.19
CA LEU A 197 13.15 -10.84 1.73
C LEU A 197 11.78 -10.84 2.41
N PHE A 198 10.71 -10.77 1.63
CA PHE A 198 9.33 -10.75 2.10
C PHE A 198 8.62 -12.04 1.70
N CYS A 199 7.70 -12.49 2.54
CA CYS A 199 6.86 -13.65 2.24
C CYS A 199 5.69 -13.25 1.32
N LYS A 200 5.38 -14.11 0.35
CA LYS A 200 4.27 -13.95 -0.61
C LYS A 200 3.04 -14.77 -0.24
N ARG A 201 3.16 -15.61 0.77
CA ARG A 201 2.09 -16.42 1.35
C ARG A 201 2.25 -16.45 2.86
N ASN A 202 1.21 -16.92 3.54
CA ASN A 202 1.29 -17.23 4.95
C ASN A 202 2.22 -18.43 5.20
N ILE A 203 3.09 -18.30 6.20
CA ILE A 203 4.09 -19.30 6.61
C ILE A 203 3.79 -19.68 8.06
N ASP A 204 3.65 -20.99 8.31
CA ASP A 204 3.35 -21.50 9.63
C ASP A 204 4.64 -21.64 10.48
N ALA A 205 4.49 -21.61 11.80
CA ALA A 205 5.62 -21.74 12.72
C ALA A 205 6.33 -23.10 12.55
N GLY A 206 7.66 -23.11 12.54
CA GLY A 206 8.49 -24.32 12.34
C GLY A 206 8.64 -24.79 10.89
N GLU A 207 8.01 -24.10 9.93
CA GLU A 207 8.14 -24.40 8.50
C GLU A 207 9.53 -24.01 7.95
N MET A 208 10.05 -24.79 6.98
CA MET A 208 11.23 -24.41 6.20
C MET A 208 10.84 -23.35 5.17
N VAL A 209 11.53 -22.20 5.17
CA VAL A 209 11.19 -21.06 4.32
C VAL A 209 12.04 -21.03 3.05
N ILE A 210 13.37 -21.04 3.22
CA ILE A 210 14.32 -21.01 2.12
C ILE A 210 15.67 -21.59 2.57
N GLU A 211 16.40 -22.23 1.66
CA GLU A 211 17.80 -22.61 1.85
C GLU A 211 18.69 -21.38 1.61
N TYR A 212 19.70 -21.15 2.43
CA TYR A 212 20.77 -20.20 2.11
C TYR A 212 21.80 -20.92 1.23
N ALA A 213 21.70 -20.70 -0.08
CA ALA A 213 22.53 -21.39 -1.07
C ALA A 213 23.57 -20.46 -1.68
N GLY A 214 24.77 -21.00 -1.90
CA GLY A 214 25.88 -20.34 -2.56
C GLY A 214 27.06 -21.28 -2.73
N ASN A 215 28.25 -20.74 -2.98
CA ASN A 215 29.46 -21.55 -3.13
C ASN A 215 30.02 -21.92 -1.75
N VAL A 216 30.16 -23.21 -1.46
CA VAL A 216 30.85 -23.68 -0.25
C VAL A 216 32.35 -23.49 -0.44
N ILE A 217 32.95 -22.69 0.43
CA ILE A 217 34.38 -22.37 0.45
C ILE A 217 34.97 -22.71 1.81
N ARG A 218 36.29 -22.94 1.84
CA ARG A 218 37.02 -23.14 3.10
C ARG A 218 37.17 -21.82 3.84
N SER A 219 37.13 -21.84 5.17
CA SER A 219 37.23 -20.63 6.01
C SER A 219 38.48 -19.80 5.72
N ILE A 220 39.62 -20.41 5.35
CA ILE A 220 40.84 -19.66 5.00
C ILE A 220 40.71 -18.74 3.76
N GLN A 221 39.68 -18.95 2.94
CA GLN A 221 39.44 -18.12 1.75
C GLN A 221 38.57 -16.89 2.04
N THR A 222 37.93 -16.79 3.21
CA THR A 222 36.99 -15.70 3.53
C THR A 222 37.69 -14.35 3.48
N ASP A 223 38.81 -14.20 4.18
CA ASP A 223 39.50 -12.90 4.33
C ASP A 223 40.01 -12.36 2.99
N LYS A 224 40.49 -13.26 2.12
CA LYS A 224 40.94 -12.90 0.76
C LYS A 224 39.77 -12.41 -0.10
N ARG A 225 38.61 -13.09 0.01
CA ARG A 225 37.41 -12.73 -0.75
C ARG A 225 36.75 -11.46 -0.22
N GLU A 226 36.70 -11.29 1.10
CA GLU A 226 36.18 -10.08 1.74
C GLU A 226 36.98 -8.85 1.30
N LYS A 227 38.32 -8.90 1.40
CA LYS A 227 39.20 -7.83 0.88
C LYS A 227 39.01 -7.57 -0.62
N TYR A 228 38.81 -8.63 -1.40
CA TYR A 228 38.54 -8.49 -2.83
C TYR A 228 37.19 -7.80 -3.09
N TYR A 229 36.12 -8.20 -2.39
CA TYR A 229 34.79 -7.59 -2.55
C TYR A 229 34.78 -6.14 -2.08
N ASP A 230 35.43 -5.84 -0.96
CA ASP A 230 35.60 -4.48 -0.44
C ASP A 230 36.36 -3.59 -1.44
N SER A 231 37.46 -4.09 -2.04
CA SER A 231 38.20 -3.38 -3.09
C SER A 231 37.37 -3.06 -4.35
N LYS A 232 36.26 -3.77 -4.54
CA LYS A 232 35.31 -3.58 -5.65
C LYS A 232 34.05 -2.82 -5.22
N GLY A 233 33.91 -2.48 -3.94
CA GLY A 233 32.70 -1.88 -3.37
C GLY A 233 31.49 -2.82 -3.41
N ILE A 234 31.71 -4.14 -3.40
CA ILE A 234 30.65 -5.16 -3.42
C ILE A 234 30.40 -5.63 -1.99
N GLY A 235 29.14 -5.67 -1.58
CA GLY A 235 28.77 -6.21 -0.26
C GLY A 235 29.14 -7.69 -0.10
N CYS A 236 29.58 -8.07 1.09
CA CYS A 236 29.95 -9.44 1.43
C CYS A 236 28.73 -10.24 1.90
N TYR A 237 28.45 -11.39 1.26
CA TYR A 237 27.36 -12.28 1.64
C TYR A 237 27.94 -13.67 1.97
N MET A 238 28.42 -13.83 3.19
CA MET A 238 28.99 -15.07 3.68
C MET A 238 28.24 -15.59 4.91
N PHE A 239 27.97 -16.89 4.94
CA PHE A 239 27.31 -17.57 6.04
C PHE A 239 28.15 -18.75 6.49
N ARG A 240 28.59 -18.75 7.75
CA ARG A 240 29.39 -19.84 8.32
C ARG A 240 28.54 -21.09 8.58
N ILE A 241 28.94 -22.24 8.01
CA ILE A 241 28.33 -23.54 8.31
C ILE A 241 28.92 -24.08 9.61
N ASP A 242 30.25 -24.11 9.67
CA ASP A 242 31.06 -24.51 10.81
C ASP A 242 32.44 -23.80 10.76
N ASP A 243 33.39 -24.20 11.60
CA ASP A 243 34.70 -23.54 11.68
C ASP A 243 35.60 -23.78 10.46
N SER A 244 35.23 -24.72 9.58
CA SER A 244 36.00 -25.10 8.40
C SER A 244 35.37 -24.64 7.09
N GLU A 245 34.04 -24.58 7.02
CA GLU A 245 33.27 -24.32 5.79
C GLU A 245 32.34 -23.11 5.92
N VAL A 246 32.32 -22.30 4.87
CA VAL A 246 31.52 -21.07 4.75
C VAL A 246 30.81 -21.07 3.40
N VAL A 247 29.53 -20.69 3.37
CA VAL A 247 28.78 -20.47 2.13
C VAL A 247 28.94 -19.02 1.70
N ASP A 248 29.55 -18.80 0.54
CA ASP A 248 29.65 -17.50 -0.12
C ASP A 248 28.56 -17.36 -1.17
N ALA A 249 27.57 -16.51 -0.89
CA ALA A 249 26.46 -16.21 -1.76
C ALA A 249 26.71 -14.96 -2.63
N THR A 250 27.87 -14.30 -2.54
CA THR A 250 28.11 -12.98 -3.15
C THR A 250 27.95 -13.02 -4.66
N MET A 251 28.69 -13.90 -5.34
CA MET A 251 28.63 -14.06 -6.80
C MET A 251 27.60 -15.11 -7.25
N HIS A 252 27.52 -16.23 -6.52
CA HIS A 252 26.62 -17.34 -6.83
C HIS A 252 25.80 -17.64 -5.59
N GLY A 253 24.49 -17.44 -5.66
CA GLY A 253 23.60 -17.71 -4.55
C GLY A 253 22.17 -17.39 -4.90
N ASN A 254 21.27 -17.48 -3.94
CA ASN A 254 19.83 -17.27 -4.16
C ASN A 254 19.30 -16.03 -3.43
N ALA A 255 17.97 -15.92 -3.35
CA ALA A 255 17.27 -14.80 -2.70
C ALA A 255 17.46 -14.73 -1.19
N ALA A 256 17.93 -15.81 -0.54
CA ALA A 256 18.13 -15.85 0.92
C ALA A 256 19.20 -14.85 1.40
N ARG A 257 20.09 -14.39 0.52
CA ARG A 257 21.09 -13.34 0.83
C ARG A 257 20.48 -12.00 1.25
N PHE A 258 19.20 -11.78 0.94
CA PHE A 258 18.49 -10.53 1.24
C PHE A 258 17.67 -10.60 2.53
N ILE A 259 17.85 -11.64 3.35
CA ILE A 259 17.22 -11.71 4.67
C ILE A 259 18.03 -10.84 5.62
N ASN A 260 17.43 -9.76 6.13
CA ASN A 260 18.12 -8.78 6.96
C ASN A 260 18.27 -9.24 8.41
N HIS A 261 19.15 -8.56 9.14
CA HIS A 261 19.28 -8.70 10.57
C HIS A 261 18.12 -8.05 11.33
N SER A 262 17.62 -8.74 12.35
CA SER A 262 16.82 -8.12 13.42
C SER A 262 17.23 -8.64 14.79
N CYS A 263 17.21 -7.77 15.80
CA CYS A 263 17.36 -8.16 17.22
C CYS A 263 16.11 -8.84 17.78
N GLU A 264 14.95 -8.65 17.14
CA GLU A 264 13.69 -9.36 17.40
C GLU A 264 13.31 -10.12 16.13
N PRO A 265 14.01 -11.23 15.79
CA PRO A 265 13.80 -11.93 14.54
C PRO A 265 12.51 -12.76 14.53
N ASN A 266 12.00 -13.03 13.33
CA ASN A 266 10.91 -13.98 13.10
C ASN A 266 11.37 -15.31 12.49
N CYS A 267 12.65 -15.41 12.09
CA CYS A 267 13.27 -16.61 11.56
C CYS A 267 14.55 -16.97 12.30
N TYR A 268 14.92 -18.25 12.21
CA TYR A 268 16.18 -18.77 12.70
C TYR A 268 16.81 -19.71 11.67
N SER A 269 18.13 -19.82 11.70
CA SER A 269 18.88 -20.70 10.81
C SER A 269 19.23 -22.01 11.51
N ARG A 270 19.25 -23.11 10.75
CA ARG A 270 19.80 -24.40 11.18
C ARG A 270 20.58 -25.06 10.05
N VAL A 271 21.69 -25.69 10.41
CA VAL A 271 22.42 -26.57 9.50
C VAL A 271 21.77 -27.95 9.54
N ILE A 272 21.46 -28.48 8.36
CA ILE A 272 20.88 -29.82 8.17
C ILE A 272 21.82 -30.63 7.28
N ASN A 273 21.87 -31.94 7.49
CA ASN A 273 22.66 -32.85 6.66
C ASN A 273 21.72 -33.66 5.77
N ILE A 274 21.85 -33.51 4.45
CA ILE A 274 21.11 -34.24 3.44
C ILE A 274 22.13 -34.96 2.55
N ASP A 275 22.06 -36.28 2.49
CA ASP A 275 22.96 -37.13 1.69
C ASP A 275 24.46 -36.85 1.91
N GLY A 276 24.84 -36.53 3.15
CA GLY A 276 26.22 -36.23 3.54
C GLY A 276 26.64 -34.77 3.29
N GLN A 277 25.78 -33.94 2.70
CA GLN A 277 26.03 -32.53 2.44
C GLN A 277 25.32 -31.64 3.46
N LYS A 278 26.05 -30.66 3.99
CA LYS A 278 25.51 -29.67 4.93
C LYS A 278 24.80 -28.55 4.17
N HIS A 279 23.59 -28.24 4.58
CA HIS A 279 22.77 -27.16 4.04
C HIS A 279 22.35 -26.21 5.16
N ILE A 280 22.40 -24.91 4.92
CA ILE A 280 21.84 -23.91 5.83
C ILE A 280 20.40 -23.65 5.43
N VAL A 281 19.45 -23.94 6.31
CA VAL A 281 18.02 -23.73 6.06
C VAL A 281 17.46 -22.75 7.07
N ILE A 282 16.63 -21.84 6.57
CA ILE A 282 15.92 -20.84 7.37
C ILE A 282 14.54 -21.39 7.74
N PHE A 283 14.22 -21.34 9.03
CA PHE A 283 12.97 -21.80 9.62
C PHE A 283 12.21 -20.63 10.24
N ALA A 284 10.88 -20.69 10.19
CA ALA A 284 10.02 -19.70 10.84
C ALA A 284 9.93 -19.97 12.36
N MET A 285 10.13 -18.94 13.19
CA MET A 285 9.99 -19.03 14.66
C MET A 285 8.54 -18.94 15.11
N ARG A 286 7.73 -18.20 14.35
CA ARG A 286 6.30 -17.96 14.60
C ARG A 286 5.54 -18.04 13.28
N LYS A 287 4.22 -17.93 13.33
CA LYS A 287 3.42 -17.69 12.13
C LYS A 287 3.79 -16.32 11.54
N ILE A 288 4.02 -16.28 10.23
CA ILE A 288 4.44 -15.09 9.47
C ILE A 288 3.40 -14.88 8.37
N TYR A 289 2.81 -13.70 8.32
CA TYR A 289 1.78 -13.38 7.35
C TYR A 289 2.36 -12.77 6.09
N ARG A 290 1.70 -13.03 4.96
CA ARG A 290 2.03 -12.46 3.64
C ARG A 290 2.35 -10.96 3.75
N GLY A 291 3.45 -10.54 3.15
CA GLY A 291 3.90 -9.14 3.19
C GLY A 291 4.84 -8.81 4.35
N GLU A 292 5.05 -9.70 5.32
CA GLU A 292 6.06 -9.49 6.36
C GLU A 292 7.49 -9.72 5.83
N GLU A 293 8.42 -8.89 6.32
CA GLU A 293 9.86 -9.07 6.09
C GLU A 293 10.41 -10.20 6.96
N LEU A 294 11.16 -11.11 6.35
CA LEU A 294 11.87 -12.20 7.02
C LEU A 294 13.19 -11.67 7.56
N THR A 295 13.49 -11.96 8.83
CA THR A 295 14.69 -11.50 9.52
C THR A 295 15.26 -12.58 10.44
N TYR A 296 16.58 -12.60 10.65
CA TYR A 296 17.23 -13.48 11.62
C TYR A 296 18.37 -12.78 12.37
N ASP A 297 18.83 -13.35 13.47
CA ASP A 297 20.02 -12.85 14.18
C ASP A 297 21.30 -13.29 13.47
N TYR A 298 22.09 -12.34 12.98
CA TYR A 298 23.36 -12.62 12.29
C TYR A 298 24.42 -13.17 13.24
N LYS A 299 24.32 -12.87 14.54
CA LYS A 299 25.28 -13.31 15.57
C LYS A 299 26.73 -12.99 15.18
N PHE A 300 27.00 -11.75 14.75
CA PHE A 300 28.38 -11.36 14.50
C PHE A 300 29.20 -11.45 15.80
N PRO A 301 30.48 -11.87 15.71
CA PRO A 301 31.38 -11.84 16.85
C PRO A 301 31.46 -10.42 17.43
N ILE A 302 31.58 -10.32 18.75
CA ILE A 302 31.68 -9.02 19.41
C ILE A 302 33.04 -8.41 19.08
N GLU A 303 33.03 -7.20 18.52
CA GLU A 303 34.23 -6.44 18.18
C GLU A 303 34.46 -5.25 19.13
N ASP A 304 35.68 -4.72 19.09
CA ASP A 304 36.08 -3.54 19.84
C ASP A 304 35.27 -2.29 19.43
N ALA A 305 35.21 -1.30 20.33
CA ALA A 305 34.36 -0.11 20.18
C ALA A 305 34.60 0.69 18.87
N SER A 306 35.77 0.57 18.24
CA SER A 306 36.12 1.24 16.99
C SER A 306 35.47 0.64 15.74
N ASN A 307 35.02 -0.62 15.80
CA ASN A 307 34.50 -1.36 14.63
C ASN A 307 33.00 -1.71 14.76
N LYS A 308 32.29 -1.02 15.65
CA LYS A 308 30.87 -1.29 15.88
C LYS A 308 30.00 -0.90 14.70
N LEU A 309 29.25 -1.86 14.18
CA LEU A 309 28.32 -1.67 13.06
C LEU A 309 26.92 -1.36 13.60
N PRO A 310 26.35 -0.16 13.33
CA PRO A 310 25.04 0.22 13.86
C PRO A 310 23.92 -0.66 13.30
N CYS A 311 22.97 -1.01 14.17
CA CYS A 311 21.81 -1.84 13.85
C CYS A 311 20.58 -0.98 13.53
N ASN A 312 20.06 -1.15 12.31
CA ASN A 312 18.91 -0.41 11.80
C ASN A 312 17.58 -1.20 11.86
N CYS A 313 17.51 -2.26 12.67
CA CYS A 313 16.33 -3.14 12.69
C CYS A 313 15.06 -2.49 13.26
N GLY A 314 15.18 -1.38 14.01
CA GLY A 314 14.03 -0.69 14.61
C GLY A 314 13.29 -1.45 15.71
N ALA A 315 13.80 -2.61 16.16
CA ALA A 315 13.20 -3.42 17.21
C ALA A 315 13.18 -2.70 18.57
N LYS A 316 12.17 -2.98 19.41
CA LYS A 316 12.02 -2.32 20.72
C LYS A 316 13.19 -2.62 21.66
N LYS A 317 13.67 -3.86 21.67
CA LYS A 317 14.84 -4.30 22.44
C LYS A 317 16.09 -4.46 21.56
N CYS A 318 16.36 -3.49 20.69
CA CYS A 318 17.53 -3.52 19.81
C CYS A 318 18.86 -3.38 20.60
N ARG A 319 19.86 -4.20 20.25
CA ARG A 319 21.24 -4.12 20.78
C ARG A 319 22.00 -2.88 20.32
N LYS A 320 21.45 -2.10 19.39
CA LYS A 320 22.02 -0.93 18.70
C LYS A 320 23.21 -1.21 17.78
N PHE A 321 23.90 -2.33 17.97
CA PHE A 321 25.01 -2.78 17.13
C PHE A 321 24.83 -4.24 16.72
N LEU A 322 25.35 -4.62 15.55
CA LEU A 322 25.29 -6.01 15.06
C LEU A 322 26.39 -6.88 15.67
N ASN A 323 27.53 -6.27 16.01
CA ASN A 323 28.70 -6.80 16.69
C ASN A 323 28.90 -6.08 18.03
#